data_AF-M0H5W8-F1
#
_entry.id   AF-M0H5W8-F1
#
_cell.length_a   1.000
_cell.length_b   1.000
_cell.length_c   1.000
_cell.angle_alpha   90.00
_cell.angle_beta   90.00
_cell.angle_gamma   90.00
#
_symmetry.space_group_name_H-M   'P 1'
#
loop_
_entity.id
_entity.type
_entity.pdbx_description
1 polymer ?
#
loop_
_entity_poly.entity_id
_entity_poly.type
_entity_poly.pdbx_seq_one_letter_code
_entity_poly.pdbx_strand_id
1 'polypeptide(L)'
;MYRVVGFLPEVKPRGIRLDFSVNYSDSNTGFHAGWHQDEDHPDLGLAHFQYTTTDSEDRWGVSFEHETPSLILWEIIEELLETVLPTYQQ
;
A
#
# COMPACT_ATOMS: atom_id res chain seq x y z
N MET A 1 20.06 20.21 -20.13
CA MET A 1 21.27 19.77 -19.39
C MET A 1 20.78 18.86 -18.28
N TYR A 2 20.97 17.55 -18.40
CA TYR A 2 20.53 16.60 -17.36
C TYR A 2 21.68 16.37 -16.39
N ARG A 3 21.44 16.58 -15.09
CA ARG A 3 22.39 16.25 -14.03
C ARG A 3 22.03 14.88 -13.48
N VAL A 4 22.85 13.88 -13.78
CA VAL A 4 22.84 12.62 -13.04
C VAL A 4 23.56 12.89 -11.72
N VAL A 5 22.84 12.79 -10.59
CA VAL A 5 23.45 12.83 -9.26
C VAL A 5 23.66 11.39 -8.82
N GLY A 6 24.93 10.98 -8.78
CA GLY A 6 25.34 9.66 -8.31
C GLY A 6 25.07 9.47 -6.82
N PHE A 7 24.66 8.26 -6.48
CA PHE A 7 24.42 7.80 -5.11
C PHE A 7 25.77 7.46 -4.45
N LEU A 8 26.10 8.15 -3.36
CA LEU A 8 27.14 7.67 -2.44
C LEU A 8 26.44 6.78 -1.40
N PRO A 9 26.82 5.50 -1.26
CA PRO A 9 26.21 4.66 -0.24
C PRO A 9 26.80 5.00 1.12
N GLU A 10 26.02 5.65 1.98
CA GLU A 10 26.27 5.62 3.43
C GLU A 10 25.69 4.32 3.97
N VAL A 11 26.56 3.39 4.37
CA VAL A 11 26.15 2.15 5.01
C VAL A 11 25.74 2.45 6.45
N LYS A 12 24.44 2.35 6.74
CA LYS A 12 23.93 2.10 8.10
C LYS A 12 23.29 0.70 8.14
N PRO A 13 23.87 -0.28 8.87
CA PRO A 13 23.35 -1.64 8.86
C PRO A 13 22.32 -1.83 9.97
N ARG A 14 21.04 -1.79 9.59
CA ARG A 14 19.90 -2.62 10.03
C ARG A 14 18.76 -2.32 9.03
N GLY A 15 18.11 -3.37 8.52
CA GLY A 15 17.30 -3.39 7.30
C GLY A 15 16.48 -2.13 7.01
N ILE A 16 16.77 -1.49 5.86
CA ILE A 16 15.93 -0.44 5.30
C ILE A 16 14.67 -1.14 4.77
N ARG A 17 13.64 -1.28 5.62
CA ARG A 17 12.28 -1.48 5.11
C ARG A 17 11.84 -0.10 4.63
N LEU A 18 11.53 0.02 3.35
CA LEU A 18 11.01 1.26 2.79
C LEU A 18 9.52 1.32 3.13
N ASP A 19 9.12 2.36 3.83
CA ASP A 19 7.71 2.67 4.00
C ASP A 19 7.11 2.91 2.62
N PHE A 20 5.93 2.36 2.37
CA PHE A 20 5.23 2.59 1.11
C PHE A 20 3.73 2.62 1.32
N SER A 21 3.06 3.32 0.42
CA SER A 21 1.61 3.38 0.36
C SER A 21 1.15 3.30 -1.09
N VAL A 22 0.17 2.45 -1.38
CA VAL A 22 -0.55 2.45 -2.65
C VAL A 22 -2.00 2.80 -2.35
N ASN A 23 -2.53 3.82 -3.02
CA ASN A 23 -3.90 4.28 -2.82
C ASN A 23 -4.67 4.25 -4.14
N TYR A 24 -5.87 3.69 -4.09
CA TYR A 24 -6.91 3.81 -5.10
C TYR A 24 -7.99 4.77 -4.60
N SER A 25 -8.51 5.59 -5.49
CA SER A 25 -9.59 6.52 -5.17
C SER A 25 -10.48 6.72 -6.39
N ASP A 26 -11.77 6.49 -6.22
CA ASP A 26 -12.79 6.76 -7.22
C ASP A 26 -13.70 7.88 -6.74
N SER A 27 -13.51 9.07 -7.33
CA SER A 27 -14.29 10.25 -6.99
C SER A 27 -15.76 10.17 -7.42
N ASN A 28 -16.12 9.25 -8.31
CA ASN A 28 -17.51 9.08 -8.73
C ASN A 28 -18.34 8.32 -7.70
N THR A 29 -17.70 7.45 -6.92
CA THR A 29 -18.34 6.61 -5.89
C THR A 29 -18.02 7.07 -4.47
N GLY A 30 -17.00 7.92 -4.29
CA GLY A 30 -16.50 8.29 -2.97
C GLY A 30 -15.73 7.16 -2.29
N PHE A 31 -15.34 6.13 -3.05
CA PHE A 31 -14.59 4.99 -2.55
C PHE A 31 -13.09 5.28 -2.55
N HIS A 32 -12.45 4.99 -1.42
CA HIS A 32 -11.00 5.09 -1.23
C HIS A 32 -10.50 3.78 -0.64
N ALA A 33 -9.39 3.27 -1.16
CA ALA A 33 -8.73 2.07 -0.66
C ALA A 33 -7.22 2.28 -0.64
N GLY A 34 -6.57 1.84 0.43
CA GLY A 34 -5.15 2.07 0.69
C GLY A 34 -4.47 0.83 1.25
N TRP A 35 -3.30 0.51 0.72
CA TRP A 35 -2.37 -0.50 1.27
C TRP A 35 -1.14 0.23 1.74
N HIS A 36 -0.92 0.24 3.05
CA HIS A 36 0.15 1.00 3.68
C HIS A 36 1.08 0.06 4.45
N GLN A 37 2.38 0.26 4.28
CA GLN A 37 3.43 -0.33 5.10
C GLN A 37 4.11 0.82 5.84
N ASP A 38 3.69 1.05 7.09
CA ASP A 38 4.17 2.10 7.98
C ASP A 38 4.08 1.65 9.45
N GLU A 39 4.52 2.52 10.37
CA GLU A 39 4.48 2.27 11.81
C GLU A 39 3.24 2.89 12.50
N ASP A 40 2.28 3.43 11.73
CA ASP A 40 1.16 4.21 12.29
C ASP A 40 0.12 3.31 12.99
N HIS A 41 0.05 2.03 12.59
CA HIS A 41 -0.85 1.02 13.17
C HIS A 41 -0.09 -0.24 13.61
N PRO A 42 0.71 -0.17 14.69
CA PRO A 42 1.58 -1.27 15.11
C PRO A 42 0.82 -2.52 15.54
N ASP A 43 -0.47 -2.40 15.88
CA ASP A 43 -1.36 -3.50 16.23
C ASP A 43 -1.84 -4.32 15.01
N LEU A 44 -1.75 -3.75 13.79
CA LEU A 44 -2.17 -4.40 12.54
C LEU A 44 -1.03 -5.16 11.84
N GLY A 45 0.18 -5.14 12.42
CA GLY A 45 1.35 -5.81 11.86
C GLY A 45 2.17 -4.87 10.97
N LEU A 46 2.86 -5.45 9.98
CA LEU A 46 3.82 -4.71 9.16
C LEU A 46 3.16 -3.87 8.07
N ALA A 47 2.00 -4.31 7.58
CA ALA A 47 1.23 -3.60 6.58
C ALA A 47 -0.26 -3.73 6.92
N HIS A 48 -1.03 -2.75 6.49
CA HIS A 48 -2.48 -2.75 6.67
C HIS A 48 -3.18 -2.30 5.40
N PHE A 49 -4.39 -2.83 5.23
CA PHE A 49 -5.36 -2.32 4.28
C PHE A 49 -6.34 -1.42 5.01
N GLN A 50 -6.72 -0.31 4.38
CA GLN A 50 -7.78 0.57 4.84
C GLN A 50 -8.67 0.93 3.67
N TYR A 51 -9.99 1.00 3.90
CA TYR A 51 -10.90 1.59 2.93
C TYR A 51 -11.89 2.54 3.59
N THR A 52 -12.41 3.46 2.78
CA THR A 52 -13.47 4.40 3.15
C THR A 52 -14.48 4.46 2.03
N THR A 53 -15.76 4.37 2.38
CA THR A 53 -16.92 4.65 1.53
C THR A 53 -17.66 5.88 2.07
N THR A 54 -18.80 6.24 1.48
CA THR A 54 -19.71 7.26 2.04
C THR A 54 -20.22 6.92 3.44
N ASP A 55 -20.36 5.63 3.75
CA ASP A 55 -21.10 5.16 4.93
C ASP A 55 -20.24 4.36 5.92
N SER A 56 -19.04 3.94 5.51
CA SER A 56 -18.17 3.09 6.31
C SER A 56 -16.69 3.41 6.14
N GLU A 57 -15.92 3.11 7.19
CA GLU A 57 -14.48 3.02 7.16
C GLU A 57 -14.08 1.78 7.96
N ASP A 58 -13.12 1.02 7.44
CA ASP A 58 -12.54 -0.10 8.17
C ASP A 58 -11.07 -0.32 7.79
N ARG A 59 -10.33 -1.03 8.63
CA ARG A 59 -8.92 -1.37 8.41
C ARG A 59 -8.54 -2.69 9.07
N TRP A 60 -7.63 -3.43 8.43
CA TRP A 60 -7.08 -4.67 8.98
C TRP A 60 -5.65 -4.93 8.49
N GLY A 61 -4.94 -5.78 9.23
CA GLY A 61 -3.58 -6.19 8.87
C GLY A 61 -3.56 -7.05 7.60
N VAL A 62 -2.57 -6.82 6.75
CA VAL A 62 -2.32 -7.61 5.54
C VAL A 62 -0.86 -8.06 5.47
N SER A 63 -0.62 -9.12 4.69
CA SER A 63 0.71 -9.62 4.41
C SER A 63 0.83 -9.91 2.92
N PHE A 64 1.96 -9.56 2.33
CA PHE A 64 2.28 -9.86 0.94
C PHE A 64 3.04 -11.17 0.84
N GLU A 65 2.79 -11.91 -0.24
CA GLU A 65 3.53 -13.14 -0.54
C GLU A 65 4.97 -12.80 -0.99
N HIS A 66 5.14 -11.72 -1.75
CA HIS A 66 6.43 -11.30 -2.28
C HIS A 66 7.03 -10.13 -1.50
N GLU A 67 8.36 -10.07 -1.46
CA GLU A 67 9.10 -8.92 -0.92
C GLU A 67 9.56 -7.94 -2.02
N THR A 68 9.45 -8.32 -3.30
CA THR A 68 9.89 -7.47 -4.42
C THR A 68 8.82 -6.41 -4.71
N PRO A 69 9.15 -5.10 -4.72
CA PRO A 69 8.15 -4.03 -4.86
C PRO A 69 7.23 -4.15 -6.08
N SER A 70 7.75 -4.61 -7.22
CA SER A 70 6.94 -4.80 -8.42
C SER A 70 5.96 -5.97 -8.32
N LEU A 71 6.28 -7.00 -7.54
CA LEU A 71 5.39 -8.13 -7.29
C LEU A 71 4.34 -7.78 -6.22
N ILE A 72 4.73 -7.02 -5.18
CA ILE A 72 3.79 -6.45 -4.21
C ILE A 72 2.75 -5.57 -4.91
N LEU A 73 3.18 -4.68 -5.81
CA LEU A 73 2.26 -3.85 -6.58
C LEU A 73 1.30 -4.70 -7.44
N TRP A 74 1.78 -5.81 -7.98
CA TRP A 74 0.95 -6.74 -8.74
C TRP A 74 -0.10 -7.41 -7.86
N GLU A 75 0.29 -7.93 -6.68
CA GLU A 75 -0.64 -8.48 -5.68
C GLU A 75 -1.72 -7.46 -5.30
N ILE A 76 -1.34 -6.20 -5.06
CA ILE A 76 -2.29 -5.12 -4.73
C ILE A 76 -3.28 -4.87 -5.87
N ILE A 77 -2.81 -4.87 -7.13
CA ILE A 77 -3.69 -4.65 -8.29
C ILE A 77 -4.66 -5.83 -8.46
N GLU A 78 -4.20 -7.07 -8.30
CA GLU A 78 -5.06 -8.26 -8.34
C GLU A 78 -6.10 -8.20 -7.22
N GLU A 79 -5.70 -7.96 -5.98
CA GLU A 79 -6.62 -7.84 -4.84
C GLU A 79 -7.64 -6.70 -5.06
N LEU A 80 -7.18 -5.55 -5.55
CA LEU A 80 -8.05 -4.41 -5.86
C LEU A 80 -9.15 -4.81 -6.85
N LEU A 81 -8.78 -5.38 -7.99
CA LEU A 81 -9.69 -5.65 -9.09
C LEU A 81 -10.60 -6.86 -8.84
N GLU A 82 -10.05 -7.92 -8.24
CA GLU A 82 -10.77 -9.19 -8.09
C GLU A 82 -11.58 -9.26 -6.81
N THR A 83 -11.17 -8.55 -5.75
CA THR A 83 -11.79 -8.66 -4.43
C THR A 83 -12.34 -7.33 -3.92
N VAL A 84 -11.53 -6.27 -3.89
CA VAL A 84 -11.92 -5.03 -3.21
C VAL A 84 -13.02 -4.29 -3.95
N LEU A 85 -12.85 -4.00 -5.25
CA LEU A 85 -13.86 -3.27 -6.01
C LEU A 85 -15.20 -4.02 -6.06
N PRO A 86 -15.26 -5.33 -6.36
CA PRO A 86 -16.54 -6.05 -6.37
C PRO A 86 -17.24 -6.13 -5.00
N THR A 87 -16.48 -6.07 -3.90
CA THR A 87 -17.03 -6.24 -2.55
C THR A 87 -17.48 -4.92 -1.93
N TYR A 88 -16.67 -3.87 -2.07
CA TYR A 88 -16.83 -2.63 -1.30
C TYR A 88 -17.24 -1.42 -2.15
N GLN A 89 -17.16 -1.53 -3.48
CA GLN A 89 -17.59 -0.48 -4.40
C GLN A 89 -18.77 -0.98 -5.25
N GLN A 90 -19.98 -0.88 -4.70
CA GLN A 90 -21.24 -1.23 -5.39
C GLN A 90 -22.00 -0.01 -5.92
#